data_AF-A0AAW9KME2-F1
#
_entry.id   AF-A0AAW9KME2-F1
#
_cell.length_a   1.000
_cell.length_b   1.000
_cell.length_c   1.000
_cell.angle_alpha   90.00
_cell.angle_beta   90.00
_cell.angle_gamma   90.00
#
_symmetry.space_group_name_H-M   'P 1'
#
loop_
_entity.id
_entity.type
_entity.pdbx_description
1 polymer ?
#
loop_
_entity_poly.entity_id
_entity_poly.type
_entity_poly.pdbx_seq_one_letter_code
_entity_poly.pdbx_strand_id
1 'polypeptide(L)'
;ALTIPSEYLMVTFPMADFEGKSLRPSIIIPRLKKILPNVTEESEIYNKRDKDDRFNKITAPTPTFNELISALRMEFEKEKVDDYWAQAFKWFENNEEFKNKSSRMFKGLTYTNLVEKVPREKIKRLYESENKKLIFNVSR
;
A
#
# COMPACT_ATOMS: atom_id res chain seq x y z
N ALA A 1 -11.70 -18.75 27.79
CA ALA A 1 -11.30 -18.19 26.48
C ALA A 1 -11.55 -19.19 25.35
N LEU A 2 -10.86 -20.34 25.32
CA LEU A 2 -11.00 -21.32 24.23
C LEU A 2 -12.37 -22.01 24.13
N THR A 3 -13.15 -22.02 25.21
CA THR A 3 -14.48 -22.67 25.29
C THR A 3 -15.65 -21.66 25.24
N ILE A 4 -15.36 -20.38 25.02
CA ILE A 4 -16.37 -19.32 24.96
C ILE A 4 -17.14 -19.30 23.65
N PRO A 5 -16.51 -19.40 22.45
CA PRO A 5 -17.27 -19.35 21.21
C PRO A 5 -18.10 -20.60 21.00
N SER A 6 -19.31 -20.41 20.47
CA SER A 6 -20.24 -21.50 20.13
C SER A 6 -20.12 -21.98 18.68
N GLU A 7 -19.69 -21.11 17.76
CA GLU A 7 -19.67 -21.41 16.33
C GLU A 7 -18.25 -21.45 15.74
N TYR A 8 -17.41 -20.46 16.05
CA TYR A 8 -16.09 -20.33 15.44
C TYR A 8 -15.05 -19.80 16.43
N LEU A 9 -13.89 -20.46 16.48
CA LEU A 9 -12.73 -20.06 17.27
C LEU A 9 -11.54 -19.80 16.35
N MET A 10 -11.01 -18.58 16.39
CA MET A 10 -9.76 -18.21 15.73
C MET A 10 -8.66 -18.00 16.77
N VAL A 11 -7.52 -18.66 16.58
CA VAL A 11 -6.34 -18.49 17.44
C VAL A 11 -5.20 -17.97 16.58
N THR A 12 -4.77 -16.74 16.82
CA THR A 12 -3.69 -16.09 16.08
C THR A 12 -2.47 -15.87 16.95
N PHE A 13 -1.29 -15.86 16.32
CA PHE A 13 -0.04 -15.49 16.97
C PHE A 13 0.89 -14.80 15.95
N PRO A 14 1.62 -13.76 16.35
CA PRO A 14 2.61 -13.12 15.48
C PRO A 14 3.87 -13.97 15.37
N MET A 15 4.49 -13.98 14.18
CA MET A 15 5.79 -14.60 13.96
C MET A 15 6.96 -13.63 14.15
N ALA A 16 6.71 -12.33 14.08
CA ALA A 16 7.72 -11.30 14.25
C ALA A 16 7.18 -10.09 15.03
N ASP A 17 8.06 -9.38 15.72
CA ASP A 17 7.76 -8.08 16.30
C ASP A 17 7.85 -6.94 15.24
N PHE A 18 7.64 -5.70 15.68
CA PHE A 18 7.70 -4.53 14.79
C PHE A 18 9.08 -4.26 14.20
N GLU A 19 10.16 -4.80 14.80
CA GLU A 19 11.53 -4.70 14.29
C GLU A 19 11.91 -5.90 13.40
N GLY A 20 10.99 -6.86 13.23
CA GLY A 20 11.23 -8.09 12.47
C GLY A 20 11.90 -9.21 13.26
N LYS A 21 12.08 -9.07 14.58
CA LYS A 21 12.64 -10.15 15.41
C LYS A 21 11.62 -11.27 15.56
N SER A 22 12.09 -12.51 15.43
CA SER A 22 11.23 -13.68 15.51
C SER A 22 10.59 -13.85 16.89
N LEU A 23 9.27 -14.08 16.91
CA LEU A 23 8.50 -14.39 18.10
C LEU A 23 8.16 -15.87 18.15
N ARG A 24 8.38 -16.49 19.31
CA ARG A 24 8.02 -17.90 19.52
C ARG A 24 6.52 -18.01 19.85
N PRO A 25 5.79 -18.93 19.19
CA PRO A 25 4.40 -19.20 19.55
C PRO A 25 4.26 -19.74 20.97
N SER A 26 3.14 -19.43 21.62
CA SER A 26 2.80 -19.98 22.94
C SER A 26 2.67 -21.51 22.90
N ILE A 27 2.94 -22.17 24.04
CA ILE A 27 2.79 -23.63 24.20
C ILE A 27 1.38 -24.14 23.89
N ILE A 28 0.38 -23.26 23.90
CA ILE A 28 -1.00 -23.58 23.53
C ILE A 28 -1.10 -24.01 22.06
N ILE A 29 -0.33 -23.42 21.16
CA ILE A 29 -0.37 -23.72 19.71
C ILE A 29 0.01 -25.19 19.41
N PRO A 30 1.16 -25.72 19.85
CA PRO A 30 1.49 -27.12 19.62
C PRO A 30 0.54 -28.08 20.35
N ARG A 31 -0.02 -27.70 21.50
CA ARG A 31 -1.05 -28.50 22.20
C ARG A 31 -2.35 -28.58 21.39
N LEU A 32 -2.81 -27.47 20.81
CA LEU A 32 -3.98 -27.44 19.95
C LEU A 32 -3.77 -28.31 18.70
N LYS A 33 -2.60 -28.19 18.04
CA LYS A 33 -2.27 -29.04 16.87
C LYS A 33 -2.22 -30.53 17.22
N LYS A 34 -1.84 -30.88 18.45
CA LYS A 34 -1.87 -32.27 18.93
C LYS A 34 -3.29 -32.81 19.13
N ILE A 35 -4.21 -31.98 19.63
CA ILE A 35 -5.62 -32.36 19.86
C ILE A 35 -6.40 -32.37 18.55
N LEU A 36 -6.11 -31.43 17.65
CA LEU A 36 -6.75 -31.25 16.36
C LEU A 36 -5.72 -31.49 15.24
N PRO A 37 -5.36 -32.75 14.94
CA PRO A 37 -4.25 -33.07 14.03
C PRO A 37 -4.47 -32.60 12.60
N ASN A 38 -5.72 -32.43 12.18
CA ASN A 38 -6.09 -32.01 10.83
C ASN A 38 -6.35 -30.49 10.73
N VAL A 39 -6.02 -29.72 11.77
CA VAL A 39 -6.18 -28.26 11.74
C VAL A 39 -5.23 -27.67 10.70
N THR A 40 -5.78 -26.93 9.74
CA THR A 40 -4.95 -26.23 8.76
C THR A 40 -4.56 -24.87 9.30
N GLU A 41 -3.26 -24.63 9.34
CA GLU A 41 -2.70 -23.33 9.67
C GLU A 41 -2.74 -22.41 8.46
N GLU A 42 -3.15 -21.18 8.69
CA GLU A 42 -3.14 -20.10 7.70
C GLU A 42 -2.20 -19.00 8.17
N SER A 43 -1.70 -18.22 7.23
CA SER A 43 -0.85 -17.06 7.47
C SER A 43 -1.22 -15.95 6.49
N GLU A 44 -0.76 -14.74 6.72
CA GLU A 44 -0.97 -13.62 5.79
C GLU A 44 -0.44 -13.94 4.37
N ILE A 45 0.62 -14.76 4.27
CA ILE A 45 1.22 -15.18 3.01
C ILE A 45 0.46 -16.36 2.39
N TYR A 46 -0.19 -17.18 3.23
CA TYR A 46 -0.91 -18.38 2.84
C TYR A 46 -2.28 -18.41 3.52
N ASN A 47 -3.24 -17.73 2.90
CA ASN A 47 -4.61 -17.66 3.34
C ASN A 47 -5.51 -18.40 2.34
N LYS A 48 -6.32 -19.36 2.79
CA LYS A 48 -7.22 -20.10 1.89
C LYS A 48 -8.34 -19.19 1.37
N ARG A 49 -8.75 -18.18 2.14
CA ARG A 49 -9.76 -17.21 1.70
C ARG A 49 -9.34 -16.49 0.42
N ASP A 50 -8.06 -16.25 0.25
CA ASP A 50 -7.52 -15.58 -0.94
C ASP A 50 -7.59 -16.45 -2.20
N LYS A 51 -7.69 -17.77 -2.04
CA LYS A 51 -7.88 -18.69 -3.17
C LYS A 51 -9.34 -18.84 -3.57
N ASP A 52 -10.24 -18.81 -2.60
CA ASP A 52 -11.67 -19.08 -2.83
C ASP A 52 -12.45 -17.80 -3.21
N ASP A 53 -12.01 -16.62 -2.74
CA ASP A 53 -12.65 -15.34 -3.04
C ASP A 53 -11.71 -14.40 -3.80
N ARG A 54 -11.95 -14.26 -5.11
CA ARG A 54 -11.21 -13.33 -5.99
C ARG A 54 -11.35 -11.87 -5.55
N PHE A 55 -12.40 -11.51 -4.80
CA PHE A 55 -12.69 -10.15 -4.37
C PHE A 55 -12.37 -9.90 -2.89
N ASN A 56 -11.65 -10.81 -2.23
CA ASN A 56 -11.22 -10.69 -0.83
C ASN A 56 -10.56 -9.33 -0.48
N LYS A 57 -9.91 -8.69 -1.45
CA LYS A 57 -9.25 -7.36 -1.32
C LYS A 57 -10.22 -6.17 -1.41
N ILE A 58 -11.44 -6.38 -1.89
CA ILE A 58 -12.51 -5.38 -1.94
C ILE A 58 -13.33 -5.50 -0.66
N THR A 59 -13.06 -4.64 0.32
CA THR A 59 -13.73 -4.68 1.63
C THR A 59 -14.48 -3.38 1.91
N ALA A 60 -13.76 -2.35 2.37
CA ALA A 60 -14.27 -1.00 2.58
C ALA A 60 -13.58 -0.01 1.64
N PRO A 61 -14.15 1.19 1.40
CA PRO A 61 -13.57 2.16 0.47
C PRO A 61 -12.11 2.50 0.75
N THR A 62 -11.74 2.80 2.00
CA THR A 62 -10.36 3.18 2.34
C THR A 62 -9.34 2.03 2.19
N PRO A 63 -9.56 0.82 2.76
CA PRO A 63 -8.66 -0.31 2.53
C PRO A 63 -8.56 -0.71 1.05
N THR A 64 -9.68 -0.76 0.34
CA THR A 64 -9.72 -1.09 -1.09
C THR A 64 -8.95 -0.06 -1.92
N PHE A 65 -9.00 1.22 -1.54
CA PHE A 65 -8.21 2.26 -2.18
C PHE A 65 -6.70 2.06 -1.99
N ASN A 66 -6.25 1.62 -0.81
CA ASN A 66 -4.84 1.30 -0.57
C ASN A 66 -4.39 0.09 -1.39
N GLU A 67 -5.21 -0.96 -1.45
CA GLU A 67 -4.93 -2.11 -2.31
C GLU A 67 -4.89 -1.72 -3.79
N LEU A 68 -5.77 -0.81 -4.24
CA LEU A 68 -5.75 -0.27 -5.60
C LEU A 68 -4.43 0.46 -5.91
N ILE A 69 -3.87 1.22 -4.96
CA ILE A 69 -2.56 1.88 -5.14
C ILE A 69 -1.47 0.84 -5.38
N SER A 70 -1.45 -0.22 -4.58
CA SER A 70 -0.51 -1.33 -4.73
C SER A 70 -0.67 -2.02 -6.09
N ALA A 71 -1.92 -2.30 -6.50
CA ALA A 71 -2.24 -2.89 -7.79
C ALA A 71 -1.76 -2.02 -8.97
N LEU A 72 -1.99 -0.70 -8.93
CA LEU A 72 -1.55 0.22 -9.97
C LEU A 72 -0.02 0.30 -10.07
N ARG A 73 0.69 0.21 -8.94
CA ARG A 73 2.15 0.15 -8.93
C ARG A 73 2.67 -1.13 -9.58
N MET A 74 2.07 -2.27 -9.24
CA MET A 74 2.39 -3.57 -9.87
C MET A 74 2.15 -3.53 -11.38
N GLU A 75 1.04 -2.93 -11.82
CA GLU A 75 0.74 -2.74 -13.25
C GLU A 75 1.81 -1.86 -13.93
N PHE A 76 2.24 -0.77 -13.29
CA PHE A 76 3.31 0.10 -13.79
C PHE A 76 4.65 -0.65 -13.92
N GLU A 77 4.93 -1.57 -12.99
CA GLU A 77 6.11 -2.46 -13.00
C GLU A 77 5.94 -3.66 -13.96
N LYS A 78 4.83 -3.73 -14.72
CA LYS A 78 4.45 -4.80 -15.68
C LYS A 78 4.21 -6.18 -15.04
N GLU A 79 3.80 -6.19 -13.79
CA GLU A 79 3.35 -7.41 -13.10
C GLU A 79 1.89 -7.74 -13.43
N LYS A 80 1.47 -8.97 -13.15
CA LYS A 80 0.08 -9.39 -13.35
C LYS A 80 -0.81 -8.80 -12.27
N VAL A 81 -1.89 -8.16 -12.69
CA VAL A 81 -2.90 -7.55 -11.83
C VAL A 81 -4.28 -8.06 -12.26
N ASP A 82 -5.18 -8.26 -11.30
CA ASP A 82 -6.53 -8.71 -11.58
C ASP A 82 -7.38 -7.65 -12.32
N ASP A 83 -8.19 -8.10 -13.28
CA ASP A 83 -9.00 -7.22 -14.13
C ASP A 83 -10.04 -6.39 -13.35
N TYR A 84 -10.43 -6.84 -12.14
CA TYR A 84 -11.41 -6.11 -11.34
C TYR A 84 -10.87 -4.78 -10.82
N TRP A 85 -9.55 -4.59 -10.77
CA TRP A 85 -8.94 -3.32 -10.34
C TRP A 85 -9.30 -2.17 -11.27
N ALA A 86 -9.47 -2.43 -12.57
CA ALA A 86 -9.96 -1.42 -13.51
C ALA A 86 -11.39 -0.95 -13.19
N GLN A 87 -12.23 -1.85 -12.66
CA GLN A 87 -13.60 -1.52 -12.24
C GLN A 87 -13.61 -0.79 -10.90
N ALA A 88 -12.81 -1.25 -9.93
CA ALA A 88 -12.62 -0.57 -8.66
C ALA A 88 -12.12 0.87 -8.87
N PHE A 89 -11.16 1.07 -9.79
CA PHE A 89 -10.68 2.38 -10.16
C PHE A 89 -11.80 3.30 -10.67
N LYS A 90 -12.61 2.84 -11.63
CA LYS A 90 -13.74 3.62 -12.16
C LYS A 90 -14.74 4.00 -11.06
N TRP A 91 -14.95 3.13 -10.07
CA TRP A 91 -15.82 3.45 -8.94
C TRP A 91 -15.24 4.59 -8.08
N PHE A 92 -13.94 4.57 -7.78
CA PHE A 92 -13.27 5.62 -7.01
C PHE A 92 -13.15 6.96 -7.75
N GLU A 93 -13.04 6.94 -9.07
CA GLU A 93 -13.03 8.16 -9.89
C GLU A 93 -14.38 8.90 -9.85
N ASN A 94 -15.48 8.14 -9.84
CA ASN A 94 -16.85 8.67 -9.78
C ASN A 94 -17.27 9.09 -8.37
N ASN A 95 -16.54 8.71 -7.33
CA ASN A 95 -16.84 9.06 -5.95
C ASN A 95 -16.22 10.42 -5.59
N GLU A 96 -17.04 11.41 -5.22
CA GLU A 96 -16.59 12.78 -4.94
C GLU A 96 -15.49 12.88 -3.86
N GLU A 97 -15.56 12.04 -2.83
CA GLU A 97 -14.58 12.04 -1.73
C GLU A 97 -13.21 11.53 -2.20
N PHE A 98 -13.21 10.55 -3.11
CA PHE A 98 -12.01 9.87 -3.59
C PHE A 98 -11.47 10.43 -4.90
N LYS A 99 -12.25 11.24 -5.63
CA LYS A 99 -11.83 11.86 -6.89
C LYS A 99 -10.53 12.67 -6.75
N ASN A 100 -10.45 13.49 -5.70
CA ASN A 100 -9.24 14.27 -5.41
C ASN A 100 -8.05 13.39 -4.99
N LYS A 101 -8.31 12.32 -4.22
CA LYS A 101 -7.27 11.36 -3.78
C LYS A 101 -6.72 10.58 -4.98
N SER A 102 -7.59 10.08 -5.86
CA SER A 102 -7.25 9.37 -7.10
C SER A 102 -6.43 10.24 -8.05
N SER A 103 -6.80 11.51 -8.23
CA SER A 103 -6.01 12.44 -9.07
C SER A 103 -4.61 12.69 -8.52
N ARG A 104 -4.46 12.83 -7.20
CA ARG A 104 -3.15 12.98 -6.55
C ARG A 104 -2.31 11.71 -6.68
N MET A 105 -2.93 10.55 -6.54
CA MET A 105 -2.27 9.26 -6.70
C MET A 105 -1.64 9.11 -8.10
N PHE A 106 -2.39 9.42 -9.16
CA PHE A 106 -1.87 9.39 -10.54
C PHE A 106 -0.65 10.30 -10.73
N LYS A 107 -0.70 11.52 -10.19
CA LYS A 107 0.46 12.43 -10.21
C LYS A 107 1.67 11.84 -9.49
N GLY A 108 1.42 11.08 -8.41
CA GLY A 108 2.45 10.35 -7.66
C GLY A 108 3.05 9.18 -8.43
N LEU A 109 2.23 8.43 -9.18
CA LEU A 109 2.71 7.31 -10.01
C LEU A 109 3.62 7.79 -11.15
N THR A 110 3.30 8.93 -11.76
CA THR A 110 4.15 9.55 -12.80
C THR A 110 5.23 10.46 -12.23
N TYR A 111 5.33 10.58 -10.91
CA TYR A 111 6.28 11.50 -10.30
C TYR A 111 7.70 11.06 -10.60
N THR A 112 8.53 12.02 -11.00
CA THR A 112 9.95 11.84 -11.19
C THR A 112 10.68 12.92 -10.42
N ASN A 113 11.78 12.56 -9.76
CA ASN A 113 12.66 13.52 -9.08
C ASN A 113 13.53 14.31 -10.07
N LEU A 114 13.26 14.20 -11.38
CA LEU A 114 13.93 14.98 -12.40
C LEU A 114 13.45 16.43 -12.34
N VAL A 115 14.38 17.33 -12.02
CA VAL A 115 14.13 18.76 -12.01
C VAL A 115 13.89 19.25 -13.44
N GLU A 116 12.72 19.82 -13.68
CA GLU A 116 12.43 20.49 -14.95
C GLU A 116 13.38 21.68 -15.17
N LYS A 117 13.77 21.93 -16.42
CA LYS A 117 14.61 23.09 -16.74
C LYS A 117 13.89 24.37 -16.31
N VAL A 118 14.51 25.12 -15.40
CA VAL A 118 13.94 26.38 -14.91
C VAL A 118 13.84 27.36 -16.07
N PRO A 119 12.66 27.95 -16.34
CA PRO A 119 12.51 28.96 -17.37
C PRO A 119 13.45 30.14 -17.15
N ARG A 120 14.06 30.65 -18.23
CA ARG A 120 15.04 31.75 -18.17
C ARG A 120 14.50 32.99 -17.46
N GLU A 121 13.21 33.27 -17.58
CA GLU A 121 12.54 34.39 -16.91
C GLU A 121 12.55 34.25 -15.38
N LYS A 122 12.30 33.04 -14.87
CA LYS A 122 12.35 32.75 -13.44
C LYS A 122 13.78 32.81 -12.91
N ILE A 123 14.75 32.31 -13.69
CA ILE A 123 16.18 32.43 -13.36
C ILE A 123 16.58 33.91 -13.27
N LYS A 124 16.18 34.74 -14.24
CA LYS A 124 16.45 36.18 -14.20
C LYS A 124 15.88 36.81 -12.93
N ARG A 125 14.59 36.64 -12.64
CA ARG A 125 13.98 37.19 -11.41
C ARG A 125 14.65 36.72 -10.11
N LEU A 126 15.19 35.50 -10.09
CA LEU A 126 15.84 34.94 -8.90
C LEU A 126 17.24 35.53 -8.65
N TYR A 127 17.99 35.81 -9.73
CA TYR A 127 19.41 36.20 -9.67
C TYR A 127 19.67 37.66 -10.07
N GLU A 128 18.64 38.41 -10.47
CA GLU A 128 18.72 39.81 -10.88
C GLU A 128 18.73 40.74 -9.66
N SER A 129 19.73 41.62 -9.60
CA SER A 129 19.83 42.70 -8.61
C SER A 129 18.95 43.90 -8.99
N GLU A 130 18.77 44.86 -8.08
CA GLU A 130 18.06 46.13 -8.32
C GLU A 130 18.53 46.87 -9.60
N ASN A 131 19.78 46.64 -10.01
CA ASN A 131 20.39 47.22 -11.21
C ASN A 131 20.24 46.37 -12.49
N LYS A 132 19.35 45.37 -12.52
CA LYS A 132 19.14 44.45 -13.65
C LYS A 132 20.38 43.63 -14.07
N LYS A 133 21.34 43.47 -13.15
CA LYS A 133 22.56 42.67 -13.35
C LYS A 133 22.45 41.36 -12.58
N LEU A 134 22.92 40.27 -13.19
CA LEU A 134 23.01 38.98 -12.51
C LEU A 134 24.19 39.00 -11.54
N ILE A 135 23.93 38.68 -10.26
CA ILE A 135 24.98 38.59 -9.24
C ILE A 135 25.50 37.16 -9.21
N PHE A 136 26.78 36.99 -9.48
CA PHE A 136 27.51 35.74 -9.25
C PHE A 136 28.66 36.05 -8.30
N ASN A 137 28.74 35.32 -7.19
CA ASN A 137 29.86 35.44 -6.26
C ASN A 137 30.78 34.24 -6.45
N VAL A 138 32.09 34.48 -6.42
CA VAL A 138 33.06 33.39 -6.50
C VAL A 138 33.16 32.78 -5.09
N SER A 139 32.70 31.54 -4.93
CA SER A 139 32.90 30.79 -3.70
C SER A 139 34.38 30.50 -3.51
N ARG A 140 34.91 30.78 -2.31
CA ARG A 140 36.30 30.55 -1.92
C ARG A 140 36.54 29.11 -1.49
#